data_AF-A0A1H6TBY8-F1
#
_entry.id   AF-A0A1H6TBY8-F1
#
_cell.length_a   1.000
_cell.length_b   1.000
_cell.length_c   1.000
_cell.angle_alpha   90.00
_cell.angle_beta   90.00
_cell.angle_gamma   90.00
#
_symmetry.space_group_name_H-M   'P 1'
#
loop_
_entity.id
_entity.type
_entity.pdbx_description
1 polymer ?
#
loop_
_entity_poly.entity_id
_entity_poly.type
_entity_poly.pdbx_seq_one_letter_code
_entity_poly.pdbx_strand_id
1 'polypeptide(L)' 'MSEIDMVYRKYGDMINMSRPISKTHPKMPMEKRAAQFAPFAALTGYEGAIEETAKKAFEEAERNYGRDMV' A
#
# COMPACT_ATOMS: atom_id res chain seq x y z
N MET A 1 -24.37 3.24 18.09
CA MET A 1 -22.97 3.75 18.11
C MET A 1 -22.37 3.41 16.76
N SER A 2 -21.78 4.38 16.07
CA SER A 2 -21.15 4.12 14.77
C SER A 2 -19.90 3.26 14.96
N GLU A 3 -19.48 2.56 13.90
CA GLU A 3 -18.25 1.78 13.89
C GLU A 3 -17.02 2.66 14.17
N ILE A 4 -17.04 3.90 13.67
CA ILE A 4 -16.02 4.92 13.92
C ILE A 4 -15.94 5.26 15.43
N ASP A 5 -17.08 5.44 16.10
CA ASP A 5 -17.10 5.70 17.56
C ASP A 5 -16.48 4.54 18.36
N MET A 6 -16.66 3.30 17.88
CA MET A 6 -16.10 2.11 18.52
C MET A 6 -14.57 2.06 18.36
N VAL A 7 -14.05 2.38 17.17
CA VAL A 7 -12.61 2.46 16.88
C VAL A 7 -11.95 3.55 17.72
N TYR A 8 -12.56 4.74 17.79
CA TYR A 8 -12.04 5.84 18.59
C TYR A 8 -12.04 5.54 20.09
N ARG A 9 -13.04 4.83 20.62
CA ARG A 9 -13.02 4.39 22.02
C ARG A 9 -11.92 3.38 22.31
N LYS A 10 -11.58 2.52 21.34
CA LYS A 10 -10.61 1.44 21.53
C LYS A 10 -9.16 1.88 21.33
N TYR A 11 -8.91 2.80 20.40
CA TYR A 11 -7.56 3.17 19.97
C TYR A 11 -7.32 4.69 19.88
N GLY A 12 -8.27 5.51 20.32
CA GLY A 12 -8.19 6.98 20.17
C GLY A 12 -7.04 7.62 20.94
N ASP A 13 -6.51 6.94 21.96
CA ASP A 13 -5.32 7.33 22.71
C ASP A 13 -4.03 7.24 21.88
N MET A 14 -3.98 6.36 20.88
CA MET A 14 -2.80 6.14 20.03
C MET A 14 -2.90 6.78 18.63
N ILE A 15 -4.10 7.13 18.16
CA ILE A 15 -4.33 7.53 16.76
C ILE A 15 -3.54 8.78 16.32
N ASN A 16 -3.29 9.70 17.26
CA ASN A 16 -2.56 10.95 17.02
C ASN A 16 -1.12 10.92 17.56
N MET A 17 -0.63 9.76 18.00
CA MET A 17 0.74 9.65 18.52
C MET A 17 1.75 9.69 17.37
N SER A 18 2.90 10.33 17.64
CA SER A 18 4.04 10.28 16.71
C SER A 18 4.52 8.83 16.55
N ARG A 19 4.80 8.43 15.30
CA ARG A 19 5.29 7.09 14.99
C ARG A 19 6.68 6.88 15.62
N PRO A 20 6.89 5.83 16.43
CA PRO A 20 8.19 5.55 17.01
C PRO A 20 9.20 5.17 15.91
N ILE A 21 10.41 5.73 16.01
CA ILE A 21 11.54 5.40 15.14
C ILE A 21 12.54 4.59 15.98
N SER A 22 12.88 3.39 15.51
CA SER A 22 13.87 2.55 16.19
C SER A 22 15.24 3.21 16.15
N LYS A 23 15.90 3.27 17.31
CA LYS A 23 17.28 3.75 17.44
C LYS A 23 18.30 2.71 16.96
N THR A 24 17.94 1.44 17.04
CA THR A 24 18.83 0.30 16.74
C THR A 24 18.67 -0.20 15.31
N HIS A 25 17.44 -0.13 14.78
CA HIS A 25 17.11 -0.61 13.43
C HIS A 25 16.70 0.57 12.56
N PRO A 26 17.66 1.28 11.96
CA PRO A 26 17.36 2.38 11.06
C PRO A 26 16.53 1.89 9.86
N LYS A 27 15.71 2.79 9.30
CA LYS A 27 14.95 2.48 8.10
C LYS A 27 15.89 2.18 6.93
N MET A 28 15.49 1.24 6.08
CA MET A 28 16.21 0.96 4.85
C MET A 28 16.22 2.19 3.93
N PRO A 29 17.39 2.61 3.39
CA PRO A 29 17.49 3.68 2.40
C PRO A 29 16.61 3.44 1.18
N MET A 30 16.21 4.50 0.47
CA MET A 30 15.34 4.41 -0.70
C MET A 30 15.94 3.55 -1.81
N GLU A 31 17.25 3.67 -2.03
CA GLU A 31 17.99 2.97 -3.09
C GLU A 31 17.99 1.46 -2.83
N LYS A 32 18.20 1.05 -1.57
CA LYS A 32 18.11 -0.36 -1.17
C LYS A 32 16.68 -0.90 -1.24
N ARG A 33 15.67 -0.06 -1.03
CA ARG A 33 14.27 -0.43 -1.27
C ARG A 33 14.01 -0.63 -2.77
N ALA A 34 14.49 0.27 -3.62
CA ALA A 34 14.35 0.15 -5.07
C ALA A 34 15.05 -1.11 -5.63
N ALA A 35 16.21 -1.47 -5.07
CA ALA A 35 16.95 -2.67 -5.48
C ALA A 35 16.16 -3.99 -5.29
N GLN A 36 15.14 -4.03 -4.41
CA GLN A 36 14.25 -5.20 -4.29
C GLN A 36 13.49 -5.49 -5.60
N PHE A 37 13.29 -4.46 -6.42
CA PHE A 37 12.63 -4.55 -7.72
C PHE A 37 13.62 -4.72 -8.89
N ALA A 38 14.93 -4.86 -8.62
CA ALA A 38 15.93 -5.11 -9.66
C ALA A 38 15.64 -6.32 -10.56
N PRO A 39 15.03 -7.43 -10.09
CA PRO A 39 14.66 -8.55 -10.96
C PRO A 39 13.71 -8.17 -12.11
N PHE A 40 12.97 -7.07 -11.99
CA PHE A 40 12.04 -6.58 -13.01
C PHE A 40 12.64 -5.54 -13.95
N ALA A 41 13.95 -5.26 -13.85
CA ALA A 41 14.63 -4.31 -14.74
C ALA A 41 14.48 -4.67 -16.23
N ALA A 42 14.31 -5.95 -16.56
CA ALA A 42 14.09 -6.39 -17.94
C ALA A 42 12.76 -5.90 -18.54
N LEU A 43 11.82 -5.41 -17.72
CA LEU A 43 10.52 -4.90 -18.18
C LEU A 43 10.60 -3.46 -18.71
N THR A 44 11.76 -2.79 -18.62
CA THR A 44 11.96 -1.48 -19.24
C THR A 44 11.81 -1.60 -20.77
N GLY A 45 11.01 -0.75 -21.40
CA GLY A 45 10.66 -0.82 -22.81
C GLY A 45 9.37 -1.58 -23.12
N TYR A 46 8.70 -2.16 -22.11
CA TYR A 46 7.41 -2.85 -22.23
C TYR A 46 6.25 -2.05 -21.62
N GLU A 47 6.35 -0.72 -21.56
CA GLU A 47 5.41 0.15 -20.85
C GLU A 47 3.96 -0.10 -21.29
N GLY A 48 3.70 -0.26 -22.58
CA GLY A 48 2.36 -0.53 -23.10
C GLY A 48 1.73 -1.83 -22.58
N ALA A 49 2.52 -2.90 -22.46
CA ALA A 49 2.04 -4.19 -21.95
C ALA A 49 1.78 -4.14 -20.43
N ILE A 50 2.60 -3.38 -19.69
CA ILE A 50 2.42 -3.13 -18.26
C ILE A 50 1.13 -2.34 -18.03
N GLU A 51 0.89 -1.28 -18.82
CA GLU A 51 -0.32 -0.46 -18.72
C GLU A 51 -1.61 -1.26 -19.02
N GLU A 52 -1.61 -2.11 -20.05
CA GLU A 52 -2.75 -2.96 -20.36
C GLU A 52 -3.05 -3.93 -19.21
N THR A 53 -2.00 -4.54 -18.64
CA THR A 53 -2.12 -5.46 -17.51
C THR A 53 -2.63 -4.74 -16.25
N ALA A 54 -2.16 -3.52 -16.01
CA ALA A 54 -2.61 -2.69 -14.90
C ALA A 54 -4.12 -2.39 -15.00
N LYS A 55 -4.62 -2.01 -16.19
CA LYS A 55 -6.06 -1.77 -16.42
C LYS A 55 -6.91 -2.99 -16.06
N LYS A 56 -6.53 -4.17 -16.54
CA LYS A 56 -7.24 -5.43 -16.22
C LYS A 56 -7.23 -5.73 -14.73
N ALA A 57 -6.10 -5.52 -14.05
CA ALA A 57 -5.98 -5.73 -12.61
C ALA A 57 -6.86 -4.77 -11.80
N PHE A 58 -6.97 -3.50 -12.22
CA PHE A 58 -7.90 -2.54 -11.59
C PHE A 58 -9.36 -2.94 -11.82
N GLU A 59 -9.74 -3.32 -13.03
CA GLU A 59 -11.10 -3.81 -13.34
C GLU A 59 -11.47 -5.05 -12.51
N GLU A 60 -10.52 -5.96 -12.30
CA GLU A 60 -10.70 -7.14 -11.47
C GLU A 60 -10.81 -6.78 -9.97
N ALA A 61 -9.97 -5.86 -9.49
CA ALA A 61 -10.05 -5.37 -8.12
C ALA A 61 -11.38 -4.65 -7.84
N GLU A 62 -11.85 -3.80 -8.76
CA GLU A 62 -13.16 -3.15 -8.67
C GLU A 62 -14.30 -4.17 -8.71
N ARG A 63 -14.22 -5.20 -9.55
CA ARG A 63 -15.22 -6.27 -9.56
C ARG A 63 -15.27 -7.05 -8.25
N ASN A 64 -14.11 -7.32 -7.66
CA ASN A 64 -13.98 -8.15 -6.46
C ASN A 64 -14.27 -7.39 -5.16
N TYR A 65 -13.89 -6.12 -5.06
CA TYR A 65 -14.02 -5.30 -3.86
C TYR A 65 -15.04 -4.16 -3.97
N GLY A 66 -15.47 -3.80 -5.19
CA GLY A 66 -16.42 -2.72 -5.44
C GLY A 66 -17.88 -3.09 -5.18
N ARG A 67 -18.19 -4.35 -4.86
CA ARG A 67 -19.55 -4.79 -4.48
C ARG A 67 -19.89 -4.52 -3.01
N ASP A 68 -18.88 -4.31 -2.17
CA ASP A 68 -19.04 -4.12 -0.71
C ASP A 68 -19.05 -2.64 -0.28
N MET A 69 -19.16 -1.71 -1.24
CA MET A 69 -19.15 -0.25 -1.03
C MET A 69 -20.39 0.45 -1.63
N VAL A 70 -21.56 -0.21 -1.61
CA VAL A 70 -22.88 0.41 -1.80
C VAL A 70 -23.88 -0.15 -0.78
#